data_AF-A0AAW8F5X6-F1
#
_entry.id   AF-A0AAW8F5X6-F1
#
_cell.length_a   1.000
_cell.length_b   1.000
_cell.length_c   1.000
_cell.angle_alpha   90.00
_cell.angle_beta   90.00
_cell.angle_gamma   90.00
#
_symmetry.space_group_name_H-M   'P 1'
#
loop_
_entity.id
_entity.type
_entity.pdbx_description
1 polymer ?
#
loop_
_entity_poly.entity_id
_entity_poly.type
_entity_poly.pdbx_seq_one_letter_code
_entity_poly.pdbx_strand_id
1 'polypeptide(L)'
;MCAHLRLPFSPDPGDLPDPLPGDTSPSEERRDAHQDKRDRYHAFREVRHTILRRIGDHYRIPEGDHRSWQGCNLDLTGVTIDGNMDFTDAVFSGGSVDFTGARFSGGRVEFGSAVFSGGIVEFGTARFDGGIVGFSDATFSGGSLGFTGAVFSGGSMTFEVTAGPAPVGLLAPVGTPVPSEVRLRTDWLPPGS
;
A
#
# COMPACT_ATOMS: atom_id res chain seq x y z
N MET A 1 -9.25 -10.40 12.59
CA MET A 1 -10.13 -9.82 11.55
C MET A 1 -9.28 -9.59 10.31
N CYS A 2 -9.26 -10.47 9.29
CA CYS A 2 -8.53 -10.22 8.01
C CYS A 2 -8.66 -11.29 6.90
N ALA A 3 -9.50 -12.34 7.04
CA ALA A 3 -9.62 -13.32 5.95
C ALA A 3 -10.15 -12.71 4.64
N HIS A 4 -10.98 -11.65 4.73
CA HIS A 4 -11.58 -11.01 3.56
C HIS A 4 -10.56 -10.28 2.68
N LEU A 5 -9.55 -9.63 3.28
CA LEU A 5 -8.50 -8.92 2.53
C LEU A 5 -7.54 -9.88 1.80
N ARG A 6 -7.52 -11.16 2.21
CA ARG A 6 -6.69 -12.22 1.61
C ARG A 6 -7.45 -13.10 0.62
N LEU A 7 -8.72 -12.80 0.37
CA LEU A 7 -9.45 -13.49 -0.71
C LEU A 7 -8.81 -13.15 -2.06
N PRO A 8 -8.92 -14.05 -3.06
CA PRO A 8 -8.36 -13.82 -4.39
C PRO A 8 -8.81 -12.48 -4.96
N PHE A 9 -7.85 -11.64 -5.31
CA PHE A 9 -8.12 -10.35 -5.94
C PHE A 9 -8.69 -10.59 -7.35
N SER A 10 -9.88 -10.07 -7.61
CA SER A 10 -10.44 -10.00 -8.96
C SER A 10 -10.03 -8.67 -9.58
N PRO A 11 -9.28 -8.66 -10.70
CA PRO A 11 -8.91 -7.42 -11.37
C PRO A 11 -10.14 -6.73 -11.96
N ASP A 12 -10.00 -5.44 -12.25
CA ASP A 12 -11.03 -4.68 -12.96
C ASP A 12 -11.36 -5.38 -14.30
N PRO A 13 -12.62 -5.76 -14.54
CA PRO A 13 -13.01 -6.39 -15.80
C PRO A 13 -12.95 -5.45 -17.01
N GLY A 14 -12.76 -4.13 -16.79
CA GLY A 14 -12.71 -3.12 -17.84
C GLY A 14 -14.06 -2.95 -18.55
N ASP A 15 -14.07 -2.14 -19.60
CA ASP A 15 -15.24 -2.03 -20.48
C ASP A 15 -15.25 -3.18 -21.49
N LEU A 16 -16.45 -3.52 -21.99
CA LEU A 16 -16.55 -4.42 -23.13
C LEU A 16 -15.88 -3.75 -24.33
N PRO A 17 -15.00 -4.46 -25.07
CA PRO A 17 -14.43 -3.91 -26.29
C PRO A 17 -15.53 -3.54 -27.27
N ASP A 18 -15.38 -2.38 -27.92
CA ASP A 18 -16.25 -2.02 -29.03
C ASP A 18 -16.13 -3.09 -30.12
N PRO A 19 -17.28 -3.56 -30.68
CA PRO A 19 -17.23 -4.52 -31.79
C PRO A 19 -16.48 -3.91 -32.98
N LEU A 20 -15.58 -4.70 -33.58
CA LEU A 20 -14.88 -4.27 -34.78
C LEU A 20 -15.87 -4.08 -35.94
N PRO A 21 -15.54 -3.25 -36.95
CA PRO A 21 -16.41 -3.07 -38.11
C PRO A 21 -16.70 -4.42 -38.78
N GLY A 22 -17.97 -4.84 -38.77
CA GLY A 22 -18.41 -6.12 -39.34
C GLY A 22 -18.69 -7.23 -38.33
N ASP A 23 -18.32 -7.05 -37.06
CA ASP A 23 -18.73 -7.97 -35.98
C ASP A 23 -20.19 -7.74 -35.59
N THR A 24 -20.86 -8.82 -35.18
CA THR A 24 -22.14 -8.70 -34.49
C THR A 24 -21.91 -8.11 -33.09
N SER A 25 -22.81 -7.22 -32.67
CA SER A 25 -22.84 -6.73 -31.29
C SER A 25 -22.78 -7.90 -30.30
N PRO A 26 -22.18 -7.71 -29.10
CA PRO A 26 -22.19 -8.73 -28.05
C PRO A 26 -23.58 -9.37 -27.86
N SER A 27 -23.66 -10.66 -27.52
CA SER A 27 -24.95 -11.26 -27.12
C SER A 27 -25.46 -10.64 -25.80
N GLU A 28 -26.76 -10.75 -25.53
CA GLU A 28 -27.34 -10.36 -24.24
C GLU A 28 -26.65 -11.10 -23.09
N GLU A 29 -26.51 -12.42 -23.20
CA GLU A 29 -25.81 -13.24 -22.21
C GLU A 29 -24.38 -12.75 -21.93
N ARG A 30 -23.64 -12.31 -22.96
CA ARG A 30 -22.27 -11.80 -22.78
C ARG A 30 -22.25 -10.44 -22.11
N ARG A 31 -23.25 -9.58 -22.34
CA ARG A 31 -23.41 -8.30 -21.64
C ARG A 31 -23.77 -8.53 -20.17
N ASP A 32 -24.75 -9.38 -19.91
CA ASP A 32 -25.21 -9.67 -18.54
C ASP A 32 -24.08 -10.29 -17.71
N ALA A 33 -23.34 -11.26 -18.27
CA ALA A 33 -22.19 -11.85 -17.59
C ALA A 33 -21.03 -10.86 -17.35
N HIS A 34 -20.87 -9.83 -18.21
CA HIS A 34 -19.90 -8.76 -17.97
C HIS A 34 -20.38 -7.79 -16.88
N GLN A 35 -21.66 -7.42 -16.91
CA GLN A 35 -22.27 -6.59 -15.88
C GLN A 35 -22.19 -7.27 -14.51
N ASP A 36 -22.50 -8.57 -14.40
CA ASP A 36 -22.36 -9.35 -13.17
C ASP A 36 -20.92 -9.32 -12.63
N LYS A 37 -19.92 -9.42 -13.51
CA LYS A 37 -18.50 -9.32 -13.12
C LYS A 37 -18.15 -7.92 -12.63
N ARG A 38 -18.65 -6.87 -13.28
CA ARG A 38 -18.46 -5.47 -12.86
C ARG A 38 -19.10 -5.23 -11.50
N ASP A 39 -20.36 -5.62 -11.32
CA ASP A 39 -21.10 -5.40 -10.07
C ASP A 39 -20.43 -6.14 -8.92
N ARG A 40 -20.01 -7.40 -9.15
CA ARG A 40 -19.23 -8.17 -8.18
C ARG A 40 -17.90 -7.48 -7.85
N TYR A 41 -17.15 -7.05 -8.87
CA TYR A 41 -15.89 -6.35 -8.68
C TYR A 41 -16.06 -5.08 -7.83
N HIS A 42 -17.03 -4.23 -8.18
CA HIS A 42 -17.32 -3.00 -7.43
C HIS A 42 -17.76 -3.30 -6.00
N ALA A 43 -18.65 -4.26 -5.77
CA ALA A 43 -19.10 -4.63 -4.43
C ALA A 43 -17.94 -5.09 -3.53
N PHE A 44 -17.08 -5.98 -4.01
CA PHE A 44 -15.91 -6.43 -3.24
C PHE A 44 -14.89 -5.31 -3.03
N ARG A 45 -14.72 -4.43 -4.03
CA ARG A 45 -13.83 -3.27 -3.94
C ARG A 45 -14.30 -2.28 -2.88
N GLU A 46 -15.60 -1.98 -2.83
CA GLU A 46 -16.19 -1.08 -1.82
C GLU A 46 -15.99 -1.61 -0.39
N VAL A 47 -16.19 -2.93 -0.18
CA VAL A 47 -15.92 -3.57 1.12
C VAL A 47 -14.43 -3.46 1.48
N ARG A 48 -13.53 -3.80 0.56
CA ARG A 48 -12.08 -3.71 0.78
C ARG A 48 -11.66 -2.28 1.13
N HIS A 49 -12.11 -1.29 0.35
CA HIS A 49 -11.81 0.12 0.58
C HIS A 49 -12.31 0.61 1.93
N THR A 50 -13.52 0.17 2.32
CA THR A 50 -14.07 0.48 3.64
C THR A 50 -13.19 -0.09 4.76
N ILE A 51 -12.73 -1.34 4.61
CA ILE A 51 -11.84 -1.97 5.58
C ILE A 51 -10.50 -1.21 5.64
N LEU A 52 -9.85 -0.96 4.51
CA LEU A 52 -8.55 -0.25 4.46
C LEU A 52 -8.63 1.14 5.09
N ARG A 53 -9.69 1.90 4.78
CA ARG A 53 -9.95 3.20 5.41
C ARG A 53 -10.14 3.07 6.91
N ARG A 54 -10.92 2.09 7.37
CA ARG A 54 -11.17 1.88 8.80
C ARG A 54 -9.91 1.48 9.56
N ILE A 55 -9.02 0.71 8.94
CA ILE A 55 -7.70 0.41 9.51
C ILE A 55 -6.96 1.73 9.77
N GLY A 56 -6.84 2.60 8.76
CA GLY A 56 -6.23 3.93 8.93
C GLY A 56 -6.90 4.76 10.02
N ASP A 57 -8.24 4.85 10.00
CA ASP A 57 -9.03 5.58 11.00
C ASP A 57 -8.66 5.14 12.44
N HIS A 58 -8.46 3.84 12.67
CA HIS A 58 -8.07 3.30 13.98
C HIS A 58 -6.63 3.62 14.39
N TYR A 59 -5.69 3.71 13.44
CA TYR A 59 -4.31 4.11 13.72
C TYR A 59 -4.17 5.61 13.99
N ARG A 60 -5.12 6.43 13.55
CA ARG A 60 -5.15 7.87 13.86
C ARG A 60 -5.71 8.20 15.25
N ILE A 61 -6.22 7.21 15.96
CA ILE A 61 -6.66 7.38 17.35
C ILE A 61 -5.41 7.31 18.23
N PRO A 62 -5.19 8.29 19.14
CA PRO A 62 -4.01 8.33 20.00
C PRO A 62 -3.79 7.04 20.80
N GLU A 63 -2.52 6.70 21.03
CA GLU A 63 -2.10 5.58 21.87
C GLU A 63 -2.75 5.66 23.26
N GLY A 64 -3.22 4.52 23.77
CA GLY A 64 -3.90 4.40 25.07
C GLY A 64 -5.43 4.51 25.02
N ASP A 65 -6.03 4.97 23.91
CA ASP A 65 -7.47 4.79 23.69
C ASP A 65 -7.75 3.33 23.30
N HIS A 66 -8.73 2.70 23.93
CA HIS A 66 -9.16 1.32 23.63
C HIS A 66 -9.56 1.06 22.17
N ARG A 67 -9.85 2.10 21.38
CA ARG A 67 -10.15 2.00 19.94
C ARG A 67 -8.91 2.14 19.07
N SER A 68 -7.80 2.58 19.63
CA SER A 68 -6.54 2.71 18.90
C SER A 68 -6.00 1.33 18.54
N TRP A 69 -5.46 1.22 17.33
CA TRP A 69 -4.73 0.03 16.90
C TRP A 69 -3.21 0.24 16.93
N GLN A 70 -2.75 1.40 17.40
CA GLN A 70 -1.32 1.62 17.67
C GLN A 70 -0.84 0.61 18.73
N GLY A 71 0.30 -0.03 18.47
CA GLY A 71 0.82 -1.11 19.33
C GLY A 71 0.24 -2.51 19.07
N CYS A 72 -0.78 -2.66 18.22
CA CYS A 72 -1.33 -3.97 17.85
C CYS A 72 -0.63 -4.59 16.64
N ASN A 73 -0.71 -5.92 16.53
CA ASN A 73 -0.26 -6.65 15.35
C ASN A 73 -1.34 -6.63 14.26
N LEU A 74 -0.97 -6.18 13.07
CA LEU A 74 -1.79 -6.14 11.88
C LEU A 74 -1.07 -6.89 10.75
N ASP A 75 -1.70 -7.95 10.24
CA ASP A 75 -1.13 -8.78 9.19
C ASP A 75 -1.91 -8.58 7.88
N LEU A 76 -1.27 -7.88 6.95
CA LEU A 76 -1.71 -7.58 5.59
C LEU A 76 -0.84 -8.32 4.55
N THR A 77 -0.23 -9.44 4.94
CA THR A 77 0.59 -10.26 4.04
C THR A 77 -0.19 -10.66 2.79
N GLY A 78 0.40 -10.41 1.62
CA GLY A 78 -0.17 -10.77 0.31
C GLY A 78 -1.43 -10.00 -0.10
N VAL A 79 -1.84 -8.97 0.65
CA VAL A 79 -3.04 -8.18 0.34
C VAL A 79 -2.79 -7.28 -0.88
N THR A 80 -3.81 -7.10 -1.72
CA THR A 80 -3.80 -6.04 -2.75
C THR A 80 -4.40 -4.76 -2.18
N ILE A 81 -3.62 -3.67 -2.23
CA ILE A 81 -3.98 -2.33 -1.76
C ILE A 81 -4.18 -1.44 -2.98
N ASP A 82 -5.44 -1.10 -3.24
CA ASP A 82 -5.91 -0.18 -4.29
C ASP A 82 -6.78 0.96 -3.74
N GLY A 83 -6.86 1.06 -2.41
CA GLY A 83 -7.61 2.06 -1.66
C GLY A 83 -6.73 2.79 -0.66
N ASN A 84 -7.28 3.83 -0.03
CA ASN A 84 -6.49 4.71 0.83
C ASN A 84 -6.34 4.15 2.25
N MET A 85 -5.18 4.38 2.84
CA MET A 85 -4.89 4.15 4.25
C MET A 85 -4.12 5.35 4.79
N ASP A 86 -4.49 5.82 5.97
CA ASP A 86 -3.90 7.01 6.58
C ASP A 86 -3.37 6.66 7.96
N PHE A 87 -2.05 6.63 8.09
CA PHE A 87 -1.30 6.43 9.33
C PHE A 87 -0.61 7.74 9.76
N THR A 88 -1.13 8.89 9.32
CA THR A 88 -0.58 10.19 9.71
C THR A 88 -0.65 10.37 11.23
N ASP A 89 0.43 10.87 11.82
CA ASP A 89 0.64 11.05 13.26
C ASP A 89 0.60 9.74 14.09
N ALA A 90 0.64 8.57 13.44
CA ALA A 90 0.64 7.30 14.15
C ALA A 90 1.98 7.03 14.84
N VAL A 91 1.93 6.47 16.05
CA VAL A 91 3.11 6.02 16.78
C VAL A 91 3.23 4.50 16.69
N PHE A 92 4.30 4.05 16.04
CA PHE A 92 4.72 2.65 15.99
C PHE A 92 5.75 2.41 17.09
N SER A 93 5.28 2.40 18.35
CA SER A 93 6.06 2.15 19.58
C SER A 93 6.20 0.67 19.93
N GLY A 94 5.32 -0.18 19.37
CA GLY A 94 5.28 -1.62 19.54
C GLY A 94 4.35 -2.27 18.53
N GLY A 95 4.20 -3.60 18.61
CA GLY A 95 3.43 -4.38 17.63
C GLY A 95 4.07 -4.40 16.24
N SER A 96 3.41 -5.06 15.30
CA SER A 96 3.90 -5.21 13.92
C SER A 96 2.81 -4.94 12.88
N VAL A 97 3.13 -4.18 11.83
CA VAL A 97 2.30 -4.07 10.62
C VAL A 97 3.03 -4.74 9.46
N ASP A 98 2.49 -5.85 8.98
CA ASP A 98 3.13 -6.69 7.97
C ASP A 98 2.45 -6.54 6.61
N PHE A 99 3.15 -5.92 5.65
CA PHE A 99 2.78 -5.83 4.24
C PHE A 99 3.60 -6.78 3.36
N THR A 100 4.18 -7.83 3.93
CA THR A 100 5.04 -8.75 3.17
C THR A 100 4.29 -9.35 1.98
N GLY A 101 4.87 -9.22 0.78
CA GLY A 101 4.26 -9.69 -0.47
C GLY A 101 2.98 -8.96 -0.88
N ALA A 102 2.61 -7.87 -0.20
CA ALA A 102 1.46 -7.05 -0.58
C ALA A 102 1.70 -6.37 -1.93
N ARG A 103 0.62 -6.11 -2.66
CA ARG A 103 0.64 -5.41 -3.95
C ARG A 103 -0.03 -4.05 -3.78
N PHE A 104 0.73 -2.98 -3.91
CA PHE A 104 0.25 -1.61 -4.00
C PHE A 104 -0.01 -1.30 -5.47
N SER A 105 -1.28 -1.26 -5.85
CA SER A 105 -1.72 -1.08 -7.25
C SER A 105 -2.52 0.20 -7.47
N GLY A 106 -2.82 0.95 -6.41
CA GLY A 106 -3.58 2.20 -6.45
C GLY A 106 -3.83 2.76 -5.06
N GLY A 107 -4.49 3.92 -4.99
CA GLY A 107 -4.75 4.60 -3.73
C GLY A 107 -3.51 5.24 -3.11
N ARG A 108 -3.67 5.76 -1.89
CA ARG A 108 -2.64 6.49 -1.15
C ARG A 108 -2.48 5.92 0.26
N VAL A 109 -1.25 5.56 0.63
CA VAL A 109 -0.87 5.06 1.95
C VAL A 109 0.10 6.05 2.59
N GLU A 110 -0.37 6.81 3.59
CA GLU A 110 0.42 7.87 4.21
C GLU A 110 0.91 7.48 5.60
N PHE A 111 2.18 7.78 5.87
CA PHE A 111 2.83 7.74 7.18
C PHE A 111 3.33 9.13 7.57
N GLY A 112 2.56 10.17 7.24
CA GLY A 112 2.92 11.56 7.50
C GLY A 112 3.16 11.82 8.98
N SER A 113 4.27 12.46 9.36
CA SER A 113 4.62 12.71 10.78
C SER A 113 4.64 11.46 11.68
N ALA A 114 4.63 10.25 11.12
CA ALA A 114 4.58 9.03 11.89
C ALA A 114 5.91 8.79 12.62
N VAL A 115 5.83 8.18 13.81
CA VAL A 115 7.00 7.92 14.65
C VAL A 115 7.24 6.42 14.77
N PHE A 116 8.39 5.95 14.31
CA PHE A 116 8.83 4.56 14.39
C PHE A 116 9.85 4.41 15.52
N SER A 117 9.36 4.11 16.73
CA SER A 117 10.15 4.14 17.98
C SER A 117 10.28 2.80 18.70
N GLY A 118 9.66 1.72 18.17
CA GLY A 118 9.84 0.36 18.69
C GLY A 118 9.01 -0.72 17.99
N GLY A 119 7.99 -0.32 17.22
CA GLY A 119 7.20 -1.21 16.37
C GLY A 119 7.94 -1.60 15.08
N ILE A 120 7.37 -2.59 14.39
CA ILE A 120 7.90 -3.12 13.14
C ILE A 120 6.90 -2.85 12.01
N VAL A 121 7.36 -2.28 10.89
CA VAL A 121 6.58 -2.18 9.65
C VAL A 121 7.37 -2.80 8.51
N GLU A 122 6.86 -3.86 7.91
CA GLU A 122 7.56 -4.64 6.89
C GLU A 122 6.88 -4.56 5.53
N PHE A 123 7.65 -4.20 4.50
CA PHE A 123 7.27 -4.21 3.09
C PHE A 123 8.08 -5.27 2.32
N GLY A 124 8.52 -6.33 3.01
CA GLY A 124 9.35 -7.37 2.40
C GLY A 124 8.67 -8.00 1.19
N THR A 125 9.36 -8.11 0.05
CA THR A 125 8.79 -8.64 -1.21
C THR A 125 7.53 -7.92 -1.74
N ALA A 126 7.17 -6.76 -1.17
CA ALA A 126 6.02 -5.98 -1.61
C ALA A 126 6.25 -5.41 -3.02
N ARG A 127 5.17 -5.25 -3.77
CA ARG A 127 5.20 -4.73 -5.15
C ARG A 127 4.49 -3.39 -5.21
N PHE A 128 5.22 -2.34 -5.59
CA PHE A 128 4.69 -1.00 -5.83
C PHE A 128 4.47 -0.83 -7.34
N ASP A 129 3.38 -1.43 -7.82
CA ASP A 129 2.97 -1.45 -9.23
C ASP A 129 2.09 -0.22 -9.58
N GLY A 130 1.64 0.52 -8.58
CA GLY A 130 0.87 1.75 -8.68
C GLY A 130 0.60 2.37 -7.29
N GLY A 131 -0.14 3.46 -7.25
CA GLY A 131 -0.45 4.17 -6.00
C GLY A 131 0.70 5.00 -5.44
N ILE A 132 0.48 5.58 -4.26
CA ILE A 132 1.43 6.50 -3.60
C ILE A 132 1.66 6.03 -2.17
N VAL A 133 2.92 5.92 -1.76
CA VAL A 133 3.32 5.67 -0.37
C VAL A 133 4.21 6.81 0.13
N GLY A 134 3.72 7.57 1.11
CA GLY A 134 4.40 8.77 1.61
C GLY A 134 4.87 8.64 3.05
N PHE A 135 6.11 9.07 3.32
CA PHE A 135 6.68 9.15 4.67
C PHE A 135 7.07 10.59 5.06
N SER A 136 6.37 11.60 4.52
CA SER A 136 6.69 13.00 4.81
C SER A 136 6.67 13.30 6.31
N ASP A 137 7.69 13.97 6.81
CA ASP A 137 7.94 14.31 8.22
C ASP A 137 8.03 13.09 9.17
N ALA A 138 8.15 11.86 8.65
CA ALA A 138 8.28 10.67 9.47
C ALA A 138 9.63 10.62 10.21
N THR A 139 9.60 10.06 11.42
CA THR A 139 10.78 9.92 12.29
C THR A 139 11.08 8.46 12.59
N PHE A 140 12.30 8.00 12.24
CA PHE A 140 12.82 6.67 12.54
C PHE A 140 13.79 6.74 13.73
N SER A 141 13.36 6.33 14.93
CA SER A 141 14.10 6.54 16.18
C SER A 141 14.27 5.29 17.06
N GLY A 142 13.85 4.12 16.59
CA GLY A 142 14.02 2.86 17.33
C GLY A 142 13.18 1.68 16.81
N GLY A 143 12.20 1.94 15.93
CA GLY A 143 11.44 0.91 15.22
C GLY A 143 12.13 0.40 13.96
N SER A 144 11.62 -0.70 13.40
CA SER A 144 12.07 -1.25 12.12
C SER A 144 11.11 -0.85 11.02
N LEU A 145 11.65 -0.32 9.92
CA LEU A 145 10.96 -0.19 8.65
C LEU A 145 11.79 -0.95 7.60
N GLY A 146 11.22 -2.01 7.04
CA GLY A 146 11.92 -2.96 6.17
C GLY A 146 11.38 -2.99 4.74
N PHE A 147 12.26 -3.07 3.74
CA PHE A 147 11.93 -3.15 2.31
C PHE A 147 12.63 -4.29 1.57
N THR A 148 13.12 -5.30 2.31
CA THR A 148 13.92 -6.39 1.74
C THR A 148 13.18 -7.10 0.59
N GLY A 149 13.75 -7.04 -0.61
CA GLY A 149 13.17 -7.68 -1.81
C GLY A 149 11.95 -6.99 -2.39
N ALA A 150 11.60 -5.77 -1.93
CA ALA A 150 10.54 -4.97 -2.52
C ALA A 150 10.83 -4.65 -4.00
N VAL A 151 9.79 -4.33 -4.78
CA VAL A 151 9.91 -4.00 -6.20
C VAL A 151 9.15 -2.70 -6.48
N PHE A 152 9.82 -1.73 -7.09
CA PHE A 152 9.24 -0.46 -7.54
C PHE A 152 9.04 -0.50 -9.06
N SER A 153 7.80 -0.61 -9.53
CA SER A 153 7.45 -0.84 -10.94
C SER A 153 6.38 0.09 -11.49
N GLY A 154 5.98 1.12 -10.74
CA GLY A 154 5.01 2.13 -11.19
C GLY A 154 4.35 2.93 -10.07
N GLY A 155 4.44 2.50 -8.81
CA GLY A 155 4.00 3.27 -7.64
C GLY A 155 5.03 4.31 -7.21
N SER A 156 4.56 5.45 -6.71
CA SER A 156 5.42 6.52 -6.19
C SER A 156 5.70 6.34 -4.70
N MET A 157 6.94 6.56 -4.28
CA MET A 157 7.36 6.50 -2.89
C MET A 157 8.23 7.70 -2.51
N THR A 158 7.96 8.35 -1.37
CA THR A 158 8.73 9.54 -0.94
C THR A 158 9.17 9.51 0.52
N PHE A 159 10.44 9.89 0.73
CA PHE A 159 11.13 10.04 2.03
C PHE A 159 11.89 11.38 2.15
N GLU A 160 11.65 12.36 1.27
CA GLU A 160 12.49 13.57 1.14
C GLU A 160 12.65 14.37 2.43
N VAL A 161 11.58 14.43 3.23
CA VAL A 161 11.56 15.13 4.52
C VAL A 161 11.34 14.07 5.60
N THR A 162 12.42 13.42 6.06
CA THR A 162 12.35 12.39 7.12
C THR A 162 13.51 12.56 8.10
N ALA A 163 13.36 12.07 9.32
CA ALA A 163 14.41 12.05 10.34
C ALA A 163 14.81 10.61 10.71
N GLY A 164 16.09 10.39 11.02
CA GLY A 164 16.62 9.09 11.40
C GLY A 164 17.39 8.35 10.29
N PRO A 165 17.79 7.09 10.51
CA PRO A 165 18.55 6.30 9.54
C PRO A 165 17.69 5.83 8.36
N ALA A 166 18.34 5.46 7.27
CA ALA A 166 17.67 4.83 6.12
C ALA A 166 17.00 3.51 6.54
N PRO A 167 15.76 3.24 6.07
CA PRO A 167 15.07 1.98 6.30
C PRO A 167 15.87 0.76 5.83
N VAL A 168 15.72 -0.35 6.55
CA VAL A 168 16.48 -1.58 6.29
C VAL A 168 16.07 -2.15 4.94
N GLY A 169 17.08 -2.47 4.10
CA GLY A 169 16.83 -3.10 2.81
C GLY A 169 16.20 -2.19 1.76
N LEU A 170 16.10 -0.87 1.98
CA LEU A 170 15.54 0.08 1.01
C LEU A 170 16.45 0.33 -0.20
N LEU A 171 17.76 0.48 0.00
CA LEU A 171 18.66 0.92 -1.07
C LEU A 171 18.89 -0.16 -2.16
N ALA A 172 18.87 -1.44 -1.78
CA ALA A 172 19.03 -2.54 -2.72
C ALA A 172 17.94 -2.62 -3.81
N PRO A 173 16.63 -2.56 -3.48
CA PRO A 173 15.56 -2.55 -4.48
C PRO A 173 15.41 -1.23 -5.24
N VAL A 174 15.84 -0.11 -4.67
CA VAL A 174 15.88 1.18 -5.40
C VAL A 174 16.95 1.14 -6.48
N GLY A 175 18.16 0.65 -6.17
CA GLY A 175 19.25 0.55 -7.13
C GLY A 175 19.86 1.89 -7.55
N THR A 176 20.70 1.85 -8.59
CA THR A 176 21.33 3.04 -9.21
C THR A 176 21.13 3.00 -10.73
N PRO A 177 20.69 4.11 -11.36
CA PRO A 177 20.23 5.35 -10.73
C PRO A 177 18.90 5.15 -9.97
N VAL A 178 18.60 6.03 -9.03
CA VAL A 178 17.33 6.01 -8.30
C VAL A 178 16.17 6.19 -9.31
N PRO A 179 15.16 5.30 -9.33
CA PRO A 179 13.99 5.45 -10.18
C PRO A 179 13.26 6.75 -9.89
N SER A 180 12.71 7.39 -10.92
CA SER A 180 11.98 8.67 -10.79
C SER A 180 10.78 8.63 -9.84
N GLU A 181 10.27 7.42 -9.64
CA GLU A 181 9.17 7.01 -8.79
C GLU A 181 9.54 7.03 -7.30
N VAL A 182 10.84 6.92 -6.97
CA VAL A 182 11.33 6.91 -5.60
C VAL A 182 12.07 8.22 -5.30
N ARG A 183 11.61 8.93 -4.28
CA ARG A 183 12.24 10.16 -3.79
C ARG A 183 12.87 9.89 -2.43
N LEU A 184 14.19 9.95 -2.36
CA LEU A 184 14.94 9.70 -1.13
C LEU A 184 15.46 11.00 -0.53
N ARG A 185 15.71 10.99 0.78
CA ARG A 185 16.52 12.02 1.44
C ARG A 185 17.92 12.04 0.82
N THR A 186 18.51 13.22 0.68
CA THR A 186 19.77 13.41 -0.07
C THR A 186 20.96 12.61 0.49
N ASP A 187 21.01 12.39 1.80
CA ASP A 187 22.03 11.59 2.48
C ASP A 187 21.80 10.07 2.38
N TRP A 188 20.66 9.63 1.82
CA TRP A 188 20.39 8.21 1.54
C TRP A 188 20.65 7.86 0.07
N LEU A 189 20.92 8.85 -0.78
CA LEU A 189 21.17 8.61 -2.18
C LEU A 189 22.40 7.71 -2.35
N PRO A 190 22.31 6.62 -3.11
CA PRO A 190 23.47 5.80 -3.39
C PRO A 190 24.53 6.59 -4.17
N PRO A 191 25.82 6.26 -4.04
CA PRO A 191 26.89 6.98 -4.71
C PRO A 191 26.67 7.02 -6.23
N GLY A 192 26.73 8.21 -6.84
CA GLY A 192 26.54 8.39 -8.28
C GLY A 192 25.10 8.64 -8.74
N SER A 193 24.19 8.91 -7.79
CA SER A 193 22.83 9.41 -8.06
C SER A 193 22.77 10.92 -8.23
#